data_AF-A0A1T4T2W6-F1
#
_entry.id   AF-A0A1T4T2W6-F1
#
_cell.length_a   1.000
_cell.length_b   1.000
_cell.length_c   1.000
_cell.angle_alpha   90.00
_cell.angle_beta   90.00
_cell.angle_gamma   90.00
#
_symmetry.space_group_name_H-M   'P 1'
#
loop_
_entity.id
_entity.type
_entity.pdbx_description
1 polymer ?
#
loop_
_entity_poly.entity_id
_entity_poly.type
_entity_poly.pdbx_seq_one_letter_code
_entity_poly.pdbx_strand_id
1 'polypeptide(L)'
;MILAMTGLLLGLGGALLGALALRRARATVDECRTVVRRLVADAGEVDTRAIRDVAIVRYDALEEMSGARSFSLAMLNAAGDGVVLTSINGRTETRTYAKTVEGGKAVEAFSPEEYRAVRAARLGGGPGYSASDDAAPPPAVVPVSAPTEAPRRVDDEAGGASANDRPGAETRGKGRRPASPRQAEASDEPAPRCRELEETRHEAGRR
;
A
#
# COMPACT_ATOMS: atom_id res chain seq x y z
N MET A 1 -6.75 -28.00 -76.67
CA MET A 1 -5.78 -28.76 -75.85
C MET A 1 -4.59 -27.90 -75.41
N ILE A 2 -3.89 -27.22 -76.32
CA ILE A 2 -2.68 -26.43 -76.00
C ILE A 2 -2.97 -25.28 -74.99
N LEU A 3 -4.03 -24.49 -75.19
CA LEU A 3 -4.38 -23.37 -74.30
C LEU A 3 -4.77 -23.81 -72.88
N ALA A 4 -5.36 -25.00 -72.74
CA ALA A 4 -5.68 -25.56 -71.44
C ALA A 4 -4.42 -26.02 -70.70
N MET A 5 -3.45 -26.59 -71.43
CA MET A 5 -2.18 -27.03 -70.86
C MET A 5 -1.32 -25.84 -70.42
N THR A 6 -1.27 -24.75 -71.18
CA THR A 6 -0.52 -23.55 -70.79
C THR A 6 -1.13 -22.89 -69.55
N GLY A 7 -2.46 -22.80 -69.46
CA GLY A 7 -3.16 -22.29 -68.27
C GLY A 7 -2.89 -23.13 -67.02
N LEU A 8 -2.89 -24.46 -67.15
CA LEU A 8 -2.59 -25.37 -66.04
C LEU A 8 -1.14 -25.23 -65.58
N LEU A 9 -0.19 -25.11 -66.50
CA LEU A 9 1.23 -24.89 -66.20
C LEU A 9 1.47 -23.57 -65.45
N LEU A 10 0.83 -22.48 -65.89
CA LEU A 10 0.91 -21.17 -65.22
C LEU A 10 0.28 -21.21 -63.82
N GLY A 11 -0.87 -21.86 -63.67
CA GLY A 11 -1.55 -22.00 -62.38
C GLY A 11 -0.73 -22.81 -61.37
N LEU A 12 -0.18 -23.95 -61.80
CA LEU A 12 0.70 -24.78 -60.97
C LEU A 12 2.00 -24.05 -60.62
N GLY A 13 2.58 -23.32 -61.57
CA GLY A 13 3.77 -22.50 -61.34
C GLY A 13 3.53 -21.40 -60.29
N GLY A 14 2.42 -20.68 -60.38
CA GLY A 14 2.03 -19.67 -59.40
C GLY A 14 1.77 -20.26 -58.01
N ALA A 15 1.04 -21.38 -57.94
CA ALA A 15 0.79 -22.08 -56.68
C ALA A 15 2.09 -22.58 -56.03
N LEU A 16 3.03 -23.11 -56.82
CA LEU A 16 4.32 -23.58 -56.33
C LEU A 16 5.16 -22.41 -55.77
N LEU A 17 5.24 -21.29 -56.51
CA LEU A 17 5.95 -20.09 -56.06
C LEU A 17 5.33 -19.51 -54.78
N GLY A 18 4.00 -19.40 -54.73
CA GLY A 18 3.28 -18.93 -53.54
C GLY A 18 3.50 -19.82 -52.32
N ALA A 19 3.46 -21.14 -52.51
CA ALA A 19 3.76 -22.10 -51.45
C ALA A 19 5.20 -21.98 -50.94
N LEU A 20 6.17 -21.73 -51.83
CA LEU A 20 7.58 -21.60 -51.47
C LEU A 20 7.86 -20.28 -50.75
N ALA A 21 7.24 -19.18 -51.19
CA ALA A 21 7.27 -17.90 -50.49
C ALA A 21 6.67 -17.99 -49.08
N LEU A 22 5.51 -18.66 -48.95
CA LEU A 22 4.85 -18.85 -47.65
C LEU A 22 5.67 -19.74 -46.71
N ARG A 23 6.32 -20.79 -47.24
CA ARG A 23 7.23 -21.64 -46.46
C ARG A 23 8.45 -20.86 -45.95
N ARG A 24 9.03 -19.98 -46.79
CA ARG A 24 10.14 -19.11 -46.36
C ARG A 24 9.71 -18.12 -45.29
N ALA A 25 8.57 -17.45 -45.47
CA ALA A 25 8.03 -16.52 -44.49
C ALA A 25 7.76 -17.20 -43.14
N ARG A 26 7.18 -18.41 -43.17
CA ARG A 26 6.95 -19.20 -41.95
C ARG A 26 8.25 -19.60 -41.26
N ALA A 27 9.27 -20.02 -42.01
CA ALA A 27 10.57 -20.36 -41.44
C ALA A 27 11.21 -19.17 -40.69
N THR A 28 11.11 -17.96 -41.23
CA THR A 28 11.60 -16.74 -40.56
C THR A 28 10.80 -16.43 -39.29
N VAL A 29 9.47 -16.58 -39.33
CA VAL A 29 8.61 -16.38 -38.15
C VAL A 29 8.94 -17.38 -37.06
N ASP A 30 9.19 -18.65 -37.43
CA ASP A 30 9.56 -19.69 -36.50
C ASP A 30 10.91 -19.38 -35.85
N GLU A 31 11.90 -18.93 -36.63
CA GLU A 31 13.20 -18.51 -36.13
C GLU A 31 13.07 -17.38 -35.10
N CYS A 32 12.35 -16.30 -35.43
CA CYS A 32 12.05 -15.21 -34.50
C CYS A 32 11.36 -15.71 -33.22
N ARG A 33 10.40 -16.63 -33.36
CA ARG A 33 9.69 -17.22 -32.21
C ARG A 33 10.62 -18.00 -31.30
N THR A 34 11.61 -18.71 -31.86
CA THR A 34 12.62 -19.43 -31.06
C THR A 34 13.51 -18.47 -30.29
N VAL A 35 13.94 -17.37 -30.91
CA VAL A 35 14.77 -16.35 -30.24
C VAL A 35 13.98 -15.70 -29.09
N VAL A 36 12.74 -15.28 -29.32
CA VAL A 36 11.88 -14.70 -28.28
C VAL A 36 11.64 -15.69 -27.15
N ARG A 37 11.36 -16.96 -27.46
CA ARG A 37 11.19 -18.00 -26.43
C ARG A 37 12.46 -18.23 -25.61
N ARG A 38 13.64 -18.21 -26.23
CA ARG A 38 14.91 -18.35 -25.51
C ARG A 38 15.13 -17.16 -24.58
N LEU A 39 14.91 -15.93 -25.05
CA LEU A 39 15.02 -14.74 -24.22
C LEU A 39 14.05 -14.76 -23.03
N VAL A 40 12.81 -15.20 -23.24
CA VAL A 40 11.81 -15.34 -22.17
C VAL A 40 12.14 -16.49 -21.21
N ALA A 41 12.71 -17.59 -21.70
CA ALA A 41 13.15 -18.70 -20.86
C ALA A 41 14.39 -18.34 -20.03
N ASP A 42 15.35 -17.62 -20.61
CA ASP A 42 16.55 -17.11 -19.92
C ASP A 42 16.22 -16.02 -18.89
N ALA A 43 15.17 -15.23 -19.15
CA ALA A 43 14.65 -14.25 -18.19
C ALA A 43 14.03 -14.90 -16.94
N GLY A 44 13.96 -16.25 -16.89
CA GLY A 44 13.31 -16.98 -15.82
C GLY A 44 11.79 -16.82 -15.84
N GLU A 45 11.11 -17.60 -15.01
CA GLU A 45 9.69 -17.39 -14.75
C GLU A 45 9.53 -16.02 -14.08
N VAL A 46 8.92 -15.05 -14.77
CA VAL A 46 8.69 -13.72 -14.20
C VAL A 46 7.68 -13.86 -13.08
N ASP A 47 8.16 -13.95 -11.84
CA ASP A 47 7.29 -14.02 -10.68
C ASP A 47 6.46 -12.74 -10.60
N THR A 48 5.16 -12.89 -10.87
CA THR A 48 4.19 -11.80 -10.79
C THR A 48 4.13 -11.18 -9.40
N ARG A 49 4.51 -11.93 -8.36
CA ARG A 49 4.55 -11.48 -6.96
C ARG A 49 5.87 -10.78 -6.57
N ALA A 50 6.90 -10.87 -7.41
CA ALA A 50 8.15 -10.17 -7.13
C ALA A 50 7.94 -8.64 -7.10
N ILE A 51 8.51 -8.03 -6.07
CA ILE A 51 8.59 -6.57 -5.92
C ILE A 51 9.48 -6.03 -7.05
N ARG A 52 8.97 -5.05 -7.76
CA ARG A 52 9.62 -4.46 -8.94
C ARG A 52 9.50 -2.95 -8.99
N ASP A 53 8.40 -2.42 -8.46
CA ASP A 53 8.12 -1.00 -8.42
C ASP A 53 8.48 -0.50 -7.02
N VAL A 54 9.56 0.29 -6.92
CA VAL A 54 10.06 0.81 -5.63
C VAL A 54 10.32 2.30 -5.74
N ALA A 55 9.84 3.06 -4.76
CA ALA A 55 10.20 4.48 -4.62
C ALA A 55 10.21 4.91 -3.15
N ILE A 56 11.07 5.88 -2.85
CA ILE A 56 11.15 6.51 -1.54
C ILE A 56 10.86 8.00 -1.66
N VAL A 57 10.05 8.52 -0.75
CA VAL A 57 9.79 9.95 -0.61
C VAL A 57 10.32 10.37 0.74
N ARG A 58 11.22 11.35 0.76
CA ARG A 58 11.78 11.93 1.98
C ARG A 58 11.13 13.28 2.28
N TYR A 59 10.89 13.55 3.55
CA TYR A 59 10.20 14.75 4.00
C TYR A 59 10.47 15.05 5.47
N ASP A 60 10.10 16.26 5.90
CA ASP A 60 10.14 16.69 7.29
C ASP A 60 8.73 16.54 7.88
N ALA A 61 8.53 15.50 8.69
CA ALA A 61 7.23 15.16 9.27
C ALA A 61 6.90 15.96 10.56
N LEU A 62 7.92 16.56 11.17
CA LEU A 62 7.85 17.29 12.43
C LEU A 62 8.50 18.66 12.22
N GLU A 63 7.83 19.73 12.65
CA GLU A 63 8.28 21.12 12.41
C GLU A 63 9.64 21.45 13.04
N GLU A 64 10.00 20.75 14.12
CA GLU A 64 11.28 20.92 14.83
C GLU A 64 12.46 20.24 14.11
N MET A 65 12.19 19.53 13.01
CA MET A 65 13.16 18.80 12.21
C MET A 65 13.33 19.43 10.84
N SER A 66 14.56 19.40 10.35
CA SER A 66 14.87 19.75 8.98
C SER A 66 15.86 18.76 8.37
N GLY A 67 15.83 18.67 7.04
CA GLY A 67 16.74 17.84 6.26
C GLY A 67 16.14 16.54 5.77
N ALA A 68 14.82 16.49 5.60
CA ALA A 68 14.06 15.37 5.02
C ALA A 68 14.39 14.03 5.72
N ARG A 69 14.33 14.04 7.06
CA ARG A 69 14.74 12.89 7.89
C ARG A 69 13.69 11.79 7.95
N SER A 70 12.43 12.11 7.75
CA SER A 70 11.34 11.13 7.68
C SER A 70 11.17 10.63 6.24
N PHE A 71 10.59 9.44 6.07
CA PHE A 71 10.39 8.87 4.74
C PHE A 71 9.17 7.95 4.64
N SER A 72 8.66 7.82 3.42
CA SER A 72 7.72 6.77 3.02
C SER A 72 8.30 5.99 1.84
N LEU A 73 8.35 4.67 1.98
CA LEU A 73 8.88 3.73 1.01
C LEU A 73 7.74 2.85 0.49
N ALA A 74 7.48 2.89 -0.82
CA ALA A 74 6.56 1.98 -1.47
C ALA A 74 7.33 0.83 -2.12
N MET A 75 6.87 -0.40 -1.90
CA MET A 75 7.40 -1.62 -2.50
C MET A 75 6.22 -2.41 -3.08
N LEU A 76 6.11 -2.43 -4.40
CA LEU A 76 4.97 -3.01 -5.11
C LEU A 76 5.39 -4.03 -6.17
N ASN A 77 4.53 -5.00 -6.42
CA ASN A 77 4.63 -5.94 -7.53
C ASN A 77 3.99 -5.36 -8.82
N ALA A 78 3.94 -6.13 -9.92
CA ALA A 78 3.34 -5.64 -11.18
C ALA A 78 1.85 -5.34 -11.08
N ALA A 79 1.10 -6.09 -10.27
CA ALA A 79 -0.31 -5.83 -10.05
C ALA A 79 -0.52 -4.50 -9.29
N GLY A 80 0.51 -4.00 -8.61
CA GLY A 80 0.46 -2.85 -7.72
C GLY A 80 0.11 -3.21 -6.29
N ASP A 81 0.15 -4.50 -5.96
CA ASP A 81 -0.01 -4.97 -4.60
C ASP A 81 1.35 -4.92 -3.89
N GLY A 82 1.32 -4.63 -2.60
CA GLY A 82 2.52 -4.57 -1.80
C GLY A 82 2.31 -3.82 -0.50
N VAL A 83 3.35 -3.09 -0.09
CA VAL A 83 3.35 -2.38 1.19
C VAL A 83 3.97 -0.99 1.05
N VAL A 84 3.49 -0.09 1.89
CA VAL A 84 4.14 1.20 2.16
C VAL A 84 4.67 1.19 3.58
N LEU A 85 5.95 1.47 3.74
CA LEU A 85 6.62 1.64 5.02
C LEU A 85 6.89 3.12 5.25
N THR A 86 6.34 3.66 6.32
CA THR A 86 6.54 5.06 6.72
C THR A 86 7.34 5.12 8.01
N SER A 87 8.40 5.93 8.05
CA SER A 87 9.17 6.20 9.26
C SER A 87 9.17 7.68 9.55
N ILE A 88 8.60 8.03 10.70
CA ILE A 88 8.58 9.38 11.26
C ILE A 88 9.72 9.46 12.28
N ASN A 89 10.72 10.27 11.96
CA ASN A 89 11.95 10.39 12.73
C ASN A 89 11.97 11.71 13.50
N GLY A 90 11.91 11.61 14.83
CA GLY A 90 12.10 12.71 15.77
C GLY A 90 13.54 12.76 16.32
N ARG A 91 13.77 13.62 17.32
CA ARG A 91 15.12 13.80 17.92
C ARG A 91 15.47 12.65 18.86
N THR A 92 14.45 12.20 19.58
CA THR A 92 14.58 11.25 20.68
C THR A 92 13.92 9.91 20.36
N GLU A 93 13.04 9.86 19.35
CA GLU A 93 12.29 8.66 19.00
C GLU A 93 12.01 8.57 17.50
N THR A 94 11.77 7.34 17.05
CA THR A 94 11.34 7.01 15.70
C THR A 94 10.09 6.13 15.79
N ARG A 95 9.07 6.46 14.99
CA ARG A 95 7.89 5.61 14.80
C ARG A 95 7.86 5.09 13.37
N THR A 96 7.59 3.80 13.22
CA THR A 96 7.51 3.15 11.92
C THR A 96 6.16 2.48 11.77
N TYR A 97 5.51 2.74 10.64
CA TYR A 97 4.20 2.21 10.28
C TYR A 97 4.31 1.45 8.96
N ALA A 98 3.51 0.41 8.80
CA ALA A 98 3.38 -0.32 7.55
C ALA A 98 1.90 -0.39 7.19
N LYS A 99 1.58 -0.08 5.94
CA LYS A 99 0.22 -0.21 5.39
C LYS A 99 0.26 -1.05 4.12
N THR A 100 -0.80 -1.84 3.91
CA THR A 100 -0.96 -2.65 2.70
C THR A 100 -1.45 -1.80 1.53
N VAL A 101 -1.02 -2.18 0.33
CA VAL A 101 -1.48 -1.60 -0.94
C VAL A 101 -2.08 -2.72 -1.77
N GLU A 102 -3.27 -2.47 -2.32
CA GLU A 102 -3.96 -3.38 -3.23
C GLU A 102 -4.28 -2.65 -4.53
N GLY A 103 -3.79 -3.17 -5.66
CA GLY A 103 -3.98 -2.58 -6.99
C GLY A 103 -3.44 -1.15 -7.13
N GLY A 104 -2.47 -0.75 -6.30
CA GLY A 104 -1.97 0.63 -6.24
C GLY A 104 -2.88 1.59 -5.47
N LYS A 105 -3.85 1.09 -4.72
CA LYS A 105 -4.72 1.87 -3.84
C LYS A 105 -4.50 1.50 -2.39
N ALA A 106 -4.82 2.46 -1.53
CA ALA A 106 -4.72 2.34 -0.11
C ALA A 106 -5.91 1.53 0.44
N VAL A 107 -5.65 0.47 1.20
CA VAL A 107 -6.71 -0.23 1.96
C VAL A 107 -7.19 0.63 3.13
N GLU A 108 -6.27 1.41 3.71
CA GLU A 108 -6.50 2.40 4.78
C GLU A 108 -6.13 3.80 4.29
N ALA A 109 -6.58 4.87 4.94
CA ALA A 109 -6.23 6.23 4.52
C ALA A 109 -4.70 6.47 4.57
N PHE A 110 -4.12 6.85 3.43
CA PHE A 110 -2.70 7.20 3.32
C PHE A 110 -2.46 8.68 3.61
N SER A 111 -1.29 8.99 4.15
CA SER A 111 -0.78 10.36 4.19
C SER A 111 -0.48 10.86 2.76
N PRO A 112 -0.36 12.18 2.55
CA PRO A 112 0.05 12.73 1.26
C PRO A 112 1.39 12.16 0.76
N GLU A 113 2.34 11.93 1.65
CA GLU A 113 3.67 11.41 1.35
C GLU A 113 3.63 9.93 0.97
N GLU A 114 2.79 9.14 1.65
CA GLU A 114 2.53 7.74 1.29
C GLU A 114 1.91 7.61 -0.09
N TYR A 115 0.92 8.47 -0.41
CA TYR A 115 0.34 8.54 -1.76
C TYR A 115 1.37 8.91 -2.82
N ARG A 116 2.28 9.85 -2.52
CA ARG A 116 3.38 10.19 -3.42
C ARG A 116 4.32 9.01 -3.62
N ALA A 117 4.70 8.28 -2.58
CA ALA A 117 5.57 7.12 -2.69
C ALA A 117 4.97 6.02 -3.59
N VAL A 118 3.69 5.68 -3.39
CA VAL A 118 2.99 4.69 -4.22
C VAL A 118 2.93 5.14 -5.68
N ARG A 119 2.57 6.40 -5.91
CA ARG A 119 2.52 6.95 -7.27
C ARG A 119 3.89 6.94 -7.94
N ALA A 120 4.92 7.38 -7.23
CA ALA A 120 6.29 7.41 -7.74
C ALA A 120 6.79 6.00 -8.08
N ALA A 121 6.51 5.00 -7.24
CA ALA A 121 6.87 3.61 -7.51
C ALA A 121 6.22 3.11 -8.80
N ARG A 122 4.92 3.38 -8.98
CA ARG A 122 4.17 2.99 -10.19
C ARG A 122 4.59 3.72 -11.46
N LEU A 123 5.14 4.92 -11.32
CA LEU A 123 5.70 5.69 -12.43
C LEU A 123 7.18 5.38 -12.71
N GLY A 124 7.80 4.45 -11.95
CA GLY A 124 9.20 4.08 -12.12
C GLY A 124 10.19 5.12 -11.60
N GLY A 125 9.79 5.96 -10.63
CA GLY A 125 10.64 7.00 -10.04
C GLY A 125 11.88 6.46 -9.32
N GLY A 126 11.87 5.19 -8.92
CA GLY A 126 13.00 4.53 -8.28
C GLY A 126 13.36 5.07 -6.89
N PRO A 127 14.42 4.54 -6.26
CA PRO A 127 14.89 5.00 -4.93
C PRO A 127 15.49 6.40 -4.93
N GLY A 128 15.79 6.98 -6.10
CA GLY A 128 16.34 8.33 -6.24
C GLY A 128 15.28 9.43 -6.38
N TYR A 129 14.00 9.06 -6.31
CA TYR A 129 12.89 9.97 -6.50
C TYR A 129 12.90 11.13 -5.50
N SER A 130 12.81 12.36 -5.98
CA SER A 130 12.71 13.55 -5.13
C SER A 130 11.30 14.13 -5.19
N ALA A 131 10.79 14.64 -4.07
CA ALA A 131 9.47 15.28 -4.04
C ALA A 131 9.38 16.52 -4.96
N SER A 132 10.52 17.12 -5.33
CA SER A 132 10.62 18.20 -6.32
C SER A 132 10.31 17.74 -7.75
N ASP A 133 10.46 16.45 -8.06
CA ASP A 133 10.11 15.88 -9.37
C ASP A 133 8.59 15.84 -9.60
N ASP A 134 7.83 16.14 -8.56
CA ASP A 134 6.41 15.84 -8.41
C ASP A 134 5.54 17.10 -8.28
N ALA A 135 6.00 18.23 -8.83
CA ALA A 135 5.45 19.58 -8.65
C ALA A 135 3.94 19.79 -9.00
N ALA A 136 3.21 18.73 -9.35
CA ALA A 136 1.75 18.74 -9.32
C ALA A 136 1.26 18.40 -7.90
N PRO A 137 0.64 19.35 -7.17
CA PRO A 137 0.18 19.09 -5.81
C PRO A 137 -0.83 17.92 -5.80
N PRO A 138 -0.75 16.99 -4.83
CA PRO A 138 -1.82 16.00 -4.63
C PRO A 138 -3.14 16.76 -4.40
N PRO A 139 -4.29 16.23 -4.84
CA PRO A 139 -5.57 16.84 -4.52
C PRO A 139 -5.64 17.00 -3.01
N ALA A 140 -5.81 18.24 -2.56
CA ALA A 140 -5.85 18.58 -1.14
C ALA A 140 -6.82 17.62 -0.44
N VAL A 141 -6.30 16.88 0.54
CA VAL A 141 -7.14 16.08 1.43
C VAL A 141 -8.09 17.06 2.10
N VAL A 142 -9.36 17.05 1.68
CA VAL A 142 -10.40 17.79 2.38
C VAL A 142 -10.48 17.15 3.76
N PRO A 143 -10.15 17.86 4.85
CA PRO A 143 -10.32 17.28 6.17
C PRO A 143 -11.80 16.97 6.33
N VAL A 144 -12.15 15.68 6.47
CA VAL A 144 -13.48 15.32 6.94
C VAL A 144 -13.58 15.93 8.33
N SER A 145 -14.45 16.92 8.47
CA SER A 145 -14.64 17.63 9.73
C SER A 145 -14.95 16.57 10.80
N ALA A 146 -14.18 16.58 11.87
CA ALA A 146 -14.46 15.78 13.06
C ALA A 146 -15.93 15.98 13.48
N PRO A 147 -16.59 14.95 14.05
CA PRO A 147 -17.96 15.11 14.51
C PRO A 147 -18.02 16.24 15.54
N THR A 148 -18.83 17.25 15.23
CA THR A 148 -19.10 18.42 16.07
C THR A 148 -19.44 17.99 17.49
N GLU A 149 -18.59 18.37 18.43
CA GLU A 149 -18.85 18.29 19.87
C GLU A 149 -20.12 19.09 20.18
N ALA A 150 -21.14 18.41 20.72
CA ALA A 150 -22.40 19.02 21.11
C ALA A 150 -22.16 20.11 22.18
N PRO A 151 -22.87 21.26 22.13
CA PRO A 151 -22.61 22.35 23.05
C PRO A 151 -23.03 21.97 24.47
N ARG A 152 -22.10 22.16 25.42
CA ARG A 152 -22.33 22.05 26.87
C ARG A 152 -23.37 23.10 27.27
N ARG A 153 -24.45 22.66 27.91
CA ARG A 153 -25.46 23.55 28.48
C ARG A 153 -24.83 24.33 29.63
N VAL A 154 -24.97 25.65 29.56
CA VAL A 154 -24.72 26.58 30.65
C VAL A 154 -25.94 26.49 31.57
N ASP A 155 -25.72 26.13 32.84
CA ASP A 155 -26.76 26.19 33.87
C ASP A 155 -26.89 27.65 34.34
N ASP A 156 -28.01 28.31 34.01
CA ASP A 156 -28.42 29.58 34.60
C ASP A 156 -29.30 29.30 35.84
N GLU A 157 -28.82 29.71 37.02
CA GLU A 157 -29.65 29.90 38.21
C GLU A 157 -30.40 31.23 38.14
N ALA A 158 -31.73 31.21 38.33
CA ALA A 158 -32.44 32.10 39.26
C ALA A 158 -33.97 31.85 39.25
N GLY A 159 -34.48 31.37 40.40
CA GLY A 159 -35.60 31.96 41.16
C GLY A 159 -37.03 32.00 40.59
N GLY A 160 -37.97 31.36 41.29
CA GLY A 160 -39.40 31.72 41.21
C GLY A 160 -40.35 30.70 41.83
N ALA A 161 -40.86 30.99 43.02
CA ALA A 161 -41.77 30.16 43.83
C ALA A 161 -43.22 30.11 43.30
N SER A 162 -43.95 29.01 43.56
CA SER A 162 -45.35 29.05 44.04
C SER A 162 -45.86 27.68 44.49
N ALA A 163 -46.63 27.69 45.58
CA ALA A 163 -47.20 26.56 46.32
C ALA A 163 -48.40 25.88 45.63
N ASN A 164 -48.66 24.59 45.94
CA ASN A 164 -49.92 24.20 46.61
C ASN A 164 -49.93 22.78 47.21
N ASP A 165 -50.54 22.71 48.39
CA ASP A 165 -51.31 21.67 49.10
C ASP A 165 -51.12 20.14 48.95
N ARG A 166 -51.17 19.47 50.12
CA ARG A 166 -51.25 18.00 50.38
C ARG A 166 -52.74 17.53 50.51
N PRO A 167 -53.11 16.28 50.89
CA PRO A 167 -52.37 15.02 51.12
C PRO A 167 -53.03 13.71 50.56
N GLY A 168 -52.27 12.60 50.62
CA GLY A 168 -52.81 11.29 51.02
C GLY A 168 -52.86 10.18 49.96
N ALA A 169 -51.96 9.19 50.06
CA ALA A 169 -52.29 7.76 50.22
C ALA A 169 -51.02 6.89 50.10
N GLU A 170 -50.84 6.04 51.09
CA GLU A 170 -49.77 5.08 51.27
C GLU A 170 -49.76 3.98 50.19
N THR A 171 -48.58 3.50 49.80
CA THR A 171 -48.14 2.11 50.06
C THR A 171 -46.70 1.86 49.62
N ARG A 172 -45.80 1.89 50.62
CA ARG A 172 -44.91 0.78 51.01
C ARG A 172 -44.28 -0.05 49.87
N GLY A 173 -42.96 0.11 49.68
CA GLY A 173 -42.14 -1.03 49.22
C GLY A 173 -40.80 -0.72 48.54
N LYS A 174 -39.77 -0.39 49.34
CA LYS A 174 -38.40 -0.99 49.30
C LYS A 174 -37.72 -1.11 47.90
N GLY A 175 -36.62 -0.46 47.55
CA GLY A 175 -35.67 0.39 48.27
C GLY A 175 -34.43 0.62 47.38
N ARG A 176 -33.85 1.82 47.49
CA ARG A 176 -32.43 2.20 47.32
C ARG A 176 -31.69 1.84 46.01
N ARG A 177 -31.58 2.85 45.14
CA ARG A 177 -30.34 3.25 44.40
C ARG A 177 -29.31 3.84 45.41
N PRO A 178 -28.07 4.23 45.02
CA PRO A 178 -27.29 3.98 43.79
C PRO A 178 -25.81 3.61 44.08
N ALA A 179 -25.01 3.27 43.05
CA ALA A 179 -23.62 3.73 42.88
C ALA A 179 -22.98 3.07 41.64
N SER A 180 -22.54 3.87 40.67
CA SER A 180 -21.25 3.62 39.98
C SER A 180 -20.16 4.26 40.84
N PRO A 181 -18.90 3.76 40.89
CA PRO A 181 -17.92 4.24 39.90
C PRO A 181 -16.68 3.34 39.64
N ARG A 182 -15.82 3.79 38.69
CA ARG A 182 -14.38 3.49 38.47
C ARG A 182 -14.02 2.20 37.70
N GLN A 183 -13.34 2.28 36.54
CA GLN A 183 -11.90 2.56 36.33
C GLN A 183 -10.96 1.56 37.04
N ALA A 184 -10.28 0.75 36.24
CA ALA A 184 -8.96 0.14 36.47
C ALA A 184 -8.35 0.05 35.05
N GLU A 185 -7.39 0.87 34.62
CA GLU A 185 -5.98 1.02 35.05
C GLU A 185 -5.18 -0.28 35.17
N ALA A 186 -4.19 -0.36 34.27
CA ALA A 186 -2.81 -0.84 34.44
C ALA A 186 -2.51 -2.34 34.60
N SER A 187 -1.78 -2.87 33.62
CA SER A 187 -0.66 -3.83 33.70
C SER A 187 -0.09 -3.87 32.26
N ASP A 188 0.92 -3.10 31.87
CA ASP A 188 2.34 -3.16 32.24
C ASP A 188 2.88 -4.61 32.25
N GLU A 189 3.27 -5.11 31.07
CA GLU A 189 4.08 -6.31 30.92
C GLU A 189 5.17 -6.09 29.84
N PRO A 190 6.47 -6.23 30.18
CA PRO A 190 7.57 -5.86 29.28
C PRO A 190 7.95 -6.99 28.31
N ALA A 191 8.10 -6.66 27.04
CA ALA A 191 8.59 -7.56 25.99
C ALA A 191 10.07 -7.97 26.22
N PRO A 192 10.47 -9.22 25.85
CA PRO A 192 11.72 -9.82 26.29
C PRO A 192 12.95 -9.33 25.52
N ARG A 193 14.06 -9.26 26.25
CA ARG A 193 15.43 -8.97 25.78
C ARG A 193 15.94 -10.08 24.86
N CYS A 194 16.33 -9.73 23.63
CA CYS A 194 17.17 -10.58 22.78
C CYS A 194 18.66 -10.35 23.13
N ARG A 195 19.28 -11.32 23.80
CA ARG A 195 20.73 -11.49 23.87
C ARG A 195 21.05 -12.99 23.82
N GLU A 196 22.18 -13.31 23.20
CA GLU A 196 22.86 -14.61 23.09
C GLU A 196 22.41 -15.60 22.01
N LEU A 197 23.00 -15.45 20.81
CA LEU A 197 23.42 -16.56 19.95
C LEU A 197 24.80 -16.23 19.34
N GLU A 198 25.82 -16.17 20.20
CA GLU A 198 27.23 -16.23 19.79
C GLU A 198 27.99 -17.15 20.75
N GLU A 199 27.79 -18.48 20.67
CA GLU A 199 28.72 -19.43 21.30
C GLU A 199 28.57 -20.88 20.81
N THR A 200 28.70 -21.12 19.50
CA THR A 200 29.08 -22.45 18.98
C THR A 200 29.85 -22.31 17.66
N ARG A 201 31.08 -21.78 17.70
CA ARG A 201 32.04 -21.97 16.60
C ARG A 201 33.51 -22.01 17.02
N HIS A 202 33.78 -22.41 18.26
CA HIS A 202 35.14 -22.58 18.77
C HIS A 202 35.45 -24.01 19.22
N GLU A 203 35.11 -25.03 18.42
CA GLU A 203 35.63 -26.40 18.67
C GLU A 203 35.74 -27.30 17.42
N ALA A 204 36.13 -26.76 16.27
CA ALA A 204 36.45 -27.55 15.07
C ALA A 204 37.67 -27.00 14.30
N GLY A 205 38.74 -26.67 15.02
CA GLY A 205 39.97 -26.11 14.44
C GLY A 205 41.18 -26.24 15.35
N ARG A 206 41.34 -27.41 16.00
CA ARG A 206 42.59 -27.82 16.64
C ARG A 206 42.71 -29.35 16.57
N ARG A 207 42.97 -29.85 15.36
CA ARG A 207 43.76 -31.06 15.07
C ARG A 207 44.38 -30.88 13.70
#